data_AF-A0A2K3LGA3-F1
#
_entry.id   AF-A0A2K3LGA3-F1
#
_cell.length_a   1.000
_cell.length_b   1.000
_cell.length_c   1.000
_cell.angle_alpha   90.00
_cell.angle_beta   90.00
_cell.angle_gamma   90.00
#
_symmetry.space_group_name_H-M   'P 1'
#
loop_
_entity.id
_entity.type
_entity.pdbx_description
1 polymer ?
#
loop_
_entity_poly.entity_id
_entity_poly.type
_entity_poly.pdbx_seq_one_letter_code
_entity_poly.pdbx_strand_id
1 'polypeptide(L)'
;MPSKKITPAAFSKMEARVENLEGEITEIRSTLVDVQKTMKESHANLIAMMERCLGKSTVVDEGSASIVAKTIPANQISSGKEKGMSSGGLHGEALTEFRHSVKRVELPSFDGEDPAGWISRAEVYFRVQGTMPEVKVSLAQLCMDGATIHFFNSLLREDEDLTWEGLKEALLER
;
A
#
# COMPACT_ATOMS: atom_id res chain seq x y z
N MET A 1 -52.48 -25.97 -23.49
CA MET A 1 -52.36 -24.60 -22.94
C MET A 1 -52.37 -23.62 -24.10
N PRO A 2 -52.93 -22.40 -23.97
CA PRO A 2 -52.95 -21.42 -25.05
C PRO A 2 -51.59 -20.72 -25.18
N SER A 3 -50.96 -20.81 -26.35
CA SER A 3 -49.70 -20.13 -26.64
C SER A 3 -49.91 -18.62 -26.72
N LYS A 4 -49.28 -17.84 -25.82
CA LYS A 4 -49.28 -16.38 -25.88
C LYS A 4 -48.58 -15.90 -27.17
N LYS A 5 -49.35 -15.46 -28.16
CA LYS A 5 -48.80 -14.78 -29.34
C LYS A 5 -48.33 -13.38 -28.94
N ILE A 6 -47.04 -13.11 -29.13
CA ILE A 6 -46.46 -11.78 -28.92
C ILE A 6 -46.94 -10.87 -30.06
N THR A 7 -47.44 -9.68 -29.74
CA THR A 7 -47.88 -8.69 -30.73
C THR A 7 -46.71 -7.79 -31.16
N PRO A 8 -46.69 -7.25 -32.40
CA PRO A 8 -45.62 -6.36 -32.85
C PRO A 8 -45.40 -5.14 -31.93
N ALA A 9 -46.47 -4.58 -31.36
CA ALA A 9 -46.39 -3.50 -30.38
C ALA A 9 -45.67 -3.89 -29.08
N ALA A 10 -45.73 -5.16 -28.67
CA ALA A 10 -44.98 -5.67 -27.52
C ALA A 10 -43.49 -5.88 -27.86
N PHE A 11 -43.17 -6.20 -29.12
CA PHE A 11 -41.79 -6.31 -29.60
C PHE A 11 -41.12 -4.94 -29.68
N SER A 12 -41.75 -3.94 -30.32
CA SER A 12 -41.23 -2.56 -30.38
C SER A 12 -41.08 -1.92 -28.99
N LYS A 13 -41.99 -2.20 -28.05
CA LYS A 13 -41.84 -1.81 -26.63
C LYS A 13 -40.68 -2.53 -25.92
N MET A 14 -40.23 -3.68 -26.41
CA MET A 14 -39.05 -4.37 -25.89
C MET A 14 -37.76 -3.79 -26.47
N GLU A 15 -37.73 -3.52 -27.78
CA GLU A 15 -36.60 -2.87 -28.46
C GLU A 15 -36.25 -1.52 -27.83
N ALA A 16 -37.22 -0.62 -27.67
CA ALA A 16 -37.01 0.69 -27.03
C ALA A 16 -36.57 0.60 -25.55
N ARG A 17 -36.82 -0.54 -24.87
CA ARG A 17 -36.29 -0.80 -23.52
C ARG A 17 -34.86 -1.35 -23.53
N VAL A 18 -34.48 -2.10 -24.57
CA VAL A 18 -33.10 -2.56 -24.77
C VAL A 18 -32.21 -1.36 -25.10
N GLU A 19 -32.62 -0.53 -26.05
CA GLU A 19 -31.89 0.70 -26.45
C GLU A 19 -31.65 1.64 -25.25
N ASN A 20 -32.65 1.87 -24.41
CA ASN A 20 -32.50 2.63 -23.16
C ASN A 20 -31.48 1.98 -22.19
N LEU A 21 -31.55 0.67 -21.99
CA LEU A 21 -30.62 -0.05 -21.10
C LEU A 21 -29.19 -0.08 -21.65
N GLU A 22 -29.00 -0.13 -22.97
CA GLU A 22 -27.70 -0.03 -23.62
C GLU A 22 -27.10 1.39 -23.46
N GLY A 23 -27.95 2.42 -23.45
CA GLY A 23 -27.59 3.79 -23.03
C GLY A 23 -27.12 3.84 -21.57
N GLU A 24 -27.93 3.37 -20.62
CA GLU A 24 -27.58 3.35 -19.18
C GLU A 24 -26.28 2.57 -18.91
N ILE A 25 -26.09 1.41 -19.57
CA ILE A 25 -24.85 0.62 -19.46
C ILE A 25 -23.63 1.41 -19.99
N THR A 26 -23.80 2.25 -21.01
CA THR A 26 -22.74 3.08 -21.58
C THR A 26 -22.37 4.23 -20.63
N GLU A 27 -23.36 4.86 -19.98
CA GLU A 27 -23.14 5.89 -18.96
C GLU A 27 -22.44 5.33 -17.70
N ILE A 28 -22.88 4.15 -17.23
CA ILE A 28 -22.24 3.43 -16.11
C ILE A 28 -20.78 3.07 -16.45
N ARG A 29 -20.48 2.70 -17.71
CA ARG A 29 -19.11 2.45 -18.17
C ARG A 29 -18.26 3.71 -18.18
N SER A 30 -18.81 4.86 -18.60
CA SER A 30 -18.08 6.14 -18.58
C SER A 30 -17.72 6.55 -17.15
N THR A 31 -18.72 6.60 -16.28
CA THR A 31 -18.53 6.98 -14.86
C THR A 31 -17.57 6.05 -14.12
N LEU A 32 -17.55 4.75 -14.43
CA LEU A 32 -16.55 3.82 -13.89
C LEU A 32 -15.12 4.16 -14.34
N VAL A 33 -14.91 4.56 -15.60
CA VAL A 33 -13.60 4.98 -16.11
C VAL A 33 -13.14 6.27 -15.43
N ASP A 34 -14.04 7.23 -15.22
CA ASP A 34 -13.74 8.47 -14.50
C ASP A 34 -13.34 8.19 -13.03
N VAL A 35 -14.09 7.34 -12.31
CA VAL A 35 -13.74 6.92 -10.95
C VAL A 35 -12.38 6.20 -10.89
N GLN A 36 -12.10 5.30 -11.85
CA GLN A 36 -10.79 4.64 -11.96
C GLN A 36 -9.64 5.63 -12.22
N LYS A 37 -9.90 6.68 -13.00
CA LYS A 37 -8.94 7.77 -13.25
C LYS A 37 -8.69 8.58 -11.98
N THR A 38 -9.72 9.06 -11.30
CA THR A 38 -9.56 9.84 -10.05
C THR A 38 -8.87 9.04 -8.95
N MET A 39 -9.11 7.72 -8.87
CA MET A 39 -8.39 6.82 -7.96
C MET A 39 -6.88 6.76 -8.30
N LYS A 40 -6.51 6.60 -9.58
CA LYS A 40 -5.11 6.59 -10.01
C LYS A 40 -4.40 7.93 -9.74
N GLU A 41 -5.09 9.04 -9.97
CA GLU A 41 -4.60 10.40 -9.68
C GLU A 41 -4.41 10.60 -8.16
N SER A 42 -5.35 10.14 -7.33
CA SER A 42 -5.23 10.14 -5.86
C SER A 42 -4.02 9.32 -5.38
N HIS A 43 -3.79 8.14 -5.95
CA HIS A 43 -2.65 7.29 -5.59
C HIS A 43 -1.31 7.92 -6.03
N ALA A 44 -1.25 8.49 -7.23
CA ALA A 44 -0.05 9.19 -7.72
C ALA A 44 0.31 10.39 -6.83
N ASN A 45 -0.69 11.18 -6.40
CA ASN A 45 -0.48 12.30 -5.48
C ASN A 45 0.04 11.85 -4.10
N LEU A 46 -0.45 10.71 -3.58
CA LEU A 46 0.03 10.15 -2.31
C LEU A 46 1.48 9.65 -2.43
N ILE A 47 1.84 8.98 -3.53
CA ILE A 47 3.22 8.55 -3.80
C ILE A 47 4.15 9.77 -3.89
N ALA A 48 3.79 10.80 -4.67
CA ALA A 48 4.59 12.02 -4.81
C ALA A 48 4.74 12.79 -3.48
N MET A 49 3.74 12.74 -2.59
CA MET A 49 3.86 13.27 -1.23
C MET A 49 4.86 12.47 -0.39
N MET A 50 4.82 11.13 -0.49
CA MET A 50 5.73 10.24 0.25
C MET A 50 7.19 10.40 -0.22
N GLU A 51 7.43 10.47 -1.53
CA GLU A 51 8.75 10.78 -2.12
C GLU A 51 9.29 12.14 -1.66
N ARG A 52 8.40 13.15 -1.54
CA ARG A 52 8.76 14.49 -1.06
C ARG A 52 9.11 14.51 0.43
N CYS A 53 8.45 13.69 1.24
CA CYS A 53 8.72 13.58 2.67
C CYS A 53 9.97 12.75 3.00
N LEU A 54 10.21 11.65 2.28
CA LEU A 54 11.35 10.75 2.54
C LEU A 54 12.69 11.30 2.03
N GLY A 55 12.67 12.26 1.09
CA GLY A 55 13.87 12.91 0.60
C GLY A 55 14.62 12.09 -0.45
N LYS A 56 14.90 12.69 -1.60
CA LYS A 56 15.58 12.06 -2.73
C LYS A 56 17.08 11.87 -2.45
N SER A 57 17.44 10.87 -1.66
CA SER A 57 18.82 10.38 -1.52
C SER A 57 19.20 9.50 -2.71
N THR A 58 19.34 10.11 -3.89
CA THR A 58 19.98 9.48 -5.05
C THR A 58 21.33 10.15 -5.27
N VAL A 59 22.38 9.59 -4.67
CA VAL A 59 23.76 9.90 -5.06
C VAL A 59 23.91 9.55 -6.54
N VAL A 60 24.29 10.53 -7.35
CA VAL A 60 24.82 10.33 -8.69
C VAL A 60 26.18 11.00 -8.70
N ASP A 61 27.21 10.20 -8.43
CA ASP A 61 28.61 10.58 -8.57
C ASP A 61 29.09 10.24 -9.98
N GLU A 62 29.83 11.17 -10.59
CA GLU A 62 31.16 10.95 -11.17
C GLU A 62 31.64 12.29 -11.76
N GLY A 63 32.86 12.75 -11.44
CA GLY A 63 33.32 14.03 -12.02
C GLY A 63 34.63 14.67 -11.55
N SER A 64 35.51 14.01 -10.79
CA SER A 64 36.87 14.54 -10.52
C SER A 64 37.87 13.43 -10.24
N ALA A 65 39.12 13.62 -10.66
CA ALA A 65 40.06 12.51 -10.89
C ALA A 65 41.36 12.60 -10.07
N SER A 66 41.95 11.41 -9.84
CA SER A 66 43.35 11.17 -9.45
C SER A 66 43.70 11.45 -7.95
N ILE A 67 44.73 10.82 -7.32
CA ILE A 67 45.79 9.95 -7.86
C ILE A 67 46.40 8.99 -6.78
N VAL A 68 46.79 7.77 -7.19
CA VAL A 68 47.87 6.88 -6.64
C VAL A 68 47.79 6.23 -5.22
N ALA A 69 47.64 4.89 -5.25
CA ALA A 69 48.31 3.84 -4.42
C ALA A 69 48.05 3.76 -2.88
N LYS A 70 48.37 2.67 -2.14
CA LYS A 70 49.31 1.56 -2.41
C LYS A 70 49.05 0.24 -1.63
N THR A 71 49.13 -0.90 -2.34
CA THR A 71 49.47 -2.28 -1.84
C THR A 71 48.44 -3.10 -1.01
N ILE A 72 48.44 -4.42 -1.30
CA ILE A 72 47.65 -5.57 -0.78
C ILE A 72 48.61 -6.53 0.00
N PRO A 73 48.29 -7.76 0.56
CA PRO A 73 47.07 -8.61 0.51
C PRO A 73 46.66 -9.37 1.83
N ALA A 74 45.70 -10.32 1.69
CA ALA A 74 45.30 -11.44 2.57
C ALA A 74 44.28 -11.14 3.71
N ASN A 75 43.32 -12.02 4.08
CA ASN A 75 43.02 -13.43 3.72
C ASN A 75 41.47 -13.64 3.78
N GLN A 76 40.74 -14.17 2.78
CA GLN A 76 40.36 -15.60 2.57
C GLN A 76 40.11 -16.40 3.88
N ILE A 77 39.09 -17.27 4.08
CA ILE A 77 38.03 -17.92 3.26
C ILE A 77 37.01 -18.59 4.26
N SER A 78 35.75 -19.01 4.01
CA SER A 78 34.60 -18.57 3.18
C SER A 78 33.35 -19.48 3.41
N SER A 79 32.14 -19.04 3.01
CA SER A 79 31.00 -19.86 2.50
C SER A 79 29.88 -20.40 3.44
N GLY A 80 28.62 -20.36 2.93
CA GLY A 80 27.40 -20.96 3.50
C GLY A 80 26.21 -19.97 3.59
N LYS A 81 25.47 -19.57 2.55
CA LYS A 81 24.68 -20.31 1.53
C LYS A 81 23.35 -20.91 2.03
N GLU A 82 22.27 -20.12 1.93
CA GLU A 82 20.90 -20.63 1.79
C GLU A 82 20.23 -20.08 0.52
N LYS A 83 19.18 -20.77 0.04
CA LYS A 83 18.52 -20.49 -1.25
C LYS A 83 17.01 -20.70 -1.14
N GLY A 84 16.28 -19.67 -0.70
CA GLY A 84 14.82 -19.66 -0.67
C GLY A 84 14.20 -19.41 -2.04
N MET A 85 13.67 -20.45 -2.69
CA MET A 85 12.86 -20.32 -3.91
C MET A 85 11.38 -20.16 -3.52
N SER A 86 10.68 -19.14 -4.04
CA SER A 86 9.22 -19.14 -4.05
C SER A 86 8.66 -18.50 -5.33
N SER A 87 7.51 -19.04 -5.76
CA SER A 87 6.87 -18.85 -7.06
C SER A 87 6.65 -17.38 -7.46
N GLY A 88 6.94 -17.06 -8.73
CA GLY A 88 6.82 -15.70 -9.25
C GLY A 88 5.44 -15.32 -9.81
N GLY A 89 5.14 -14.01 -9.75
CA GLY A 89 4.29 -13.31 -10.72
C GLY A 89 2.78 -13.45 -10.59
N LEU A 90 2.23 -14.66 -10.61
CA LEU A 90 0.80 -14.88 -10.94
C LEU A 90 -0.19 -14.73 -9.79
N HIS A 91 0.27 -14.43 -8.57
CA HIS A 91 -0.63 -14.04 -7.47
C HIS A 91 -0.84 -12.52 -7.38
N GLY A 92 0.01 -11.72 -8.04
CA GLY A 92 0.04 -10.26 -7.87
C GLY A 92 -1.26 -9.56 -8.25
N GLU A 93 -1.79 -9.83 -9.45
CA GLU A 93 -3.00 -9.16 -9.96
C GLU A 93 -4.27 -9.60 -9.23
N ALA A 94 -4.43 -10.90 -8.95
CA ALA A 94 -5.57 -11.39 -8.16
C ALA A 94 -5.54 -10.88 -6.71
N LEU A 95 -4.35 -10.70 -6.12
CA LEU A 95 -4.20 -10.13 -4.79
C LEU A 95 -4.40 -8.61 -4.77
N THR A 96 -4.02 -7.85 -5.81
CA THR A 96 -4.39 -6.44 -5.90
C THR A 96 -5.88 -6.25 -6.17
N GLU A 97 -6.50 -7.06 -7.04
CA GLU A 97 -7.96 -7.05 -7.25
C GLU A 97 -8.73 -7.39 -5.96
N PHE A 98 -8.26 -8.38 -5.19
CA PHE A 98 -8.82 -8.65 -3.86
C PHE A 98 -8.59 -7.50 -2.87
N ARG A 99 -7.40 -6.88 -2.85
CA ARG A 99 -7.11 -5.69 -2.01
C ARG A 99 -7.88 -4.44 -2.40
N HIS A 100 -8.32 -4.30 -3.65
CA HIS A 100 -9.27 -3.27 -4.08
C HIS A 100 -10.72 -3.62 -3.70
N SER A 101 -11.05 -4.91 -3.59
CA SER A 101 -12.38 -5.40 -3.22
C SER A 101 -12.62 -5.41 -1.69
N VAL A 102 -11.58 -5.66 -0.90
CA VAL A 102 -11.61 -5.42 0.55
C VAL A 102 -11.62 -3.90 0.76
N LYS A 103 -12.74 -3.41 1.32
CA LYS A 103 -12.91 -2.01 1.79
C LYS A 103 -11.60 -1.50 2.40
N ARG A 104 -11.21 -0.24 2.15
CA ARG A 104 -10.07 0.43 2.83
C ARG A 104 -10.19 0.27 4.35
N VAL A 105 -9.55 -0.77 4.88
CA VAL A 105 -9.30 -0.93 6.31
C VAL A 105 -8.18 0.05 6.59
N GLU A 106 -8.53 1.20 7.13
CA GLU A 106 -7.56 2.22 7.53
C GLU A 106 -6.99 1.85 8.90
N LEU A 107 -5.71 2.18 9.13
CA LEU A 107 -5.05 1.90 10.40
C LEU A 107 -5.72 2.78 11.48
N PRO A 108 -6.27 2.23 12.58
CA PRO A 108 -6.95 3.03 13.59
C PRO A 108 -5.96 3.94 14.30
N SER A 109 -6.43 5.10 14.78
CA SER A 109 -5.62 5.99 15.60
C SER A 109 -5.26 5.38 16.97
N PHE A 110 -4.22 5.93 17.59
CA PHE A 110 -3.70 5.51 18.89
C PHE A 110 -3.56 6.69 19.86
N ASP A 111 -4.51 6.76 20.80
CA ASP A 111 -4.59 7.71 21.92
C ASP A 111 -3.66 7.35 23.09
N GLY A 112 -3.27 6.08 23.22
CA GLY A 112 -2.39 5.57 24.26
C GLY A 112 -3.03 4.69 25.33
N GLU A 113 -4.32 4.33 25.22
CA GLU A 113 -5.06 3.47 26.18
C GLU A 113 -4.63 1.99 26.12
N ASP A 114 -4.66 1.38 24.93
CA ASP A 114 -4.43 -0.06 24.73
C ASP A 114 -3.31 -0.32 23.70
N PRO A 115 -2.03 -0.29 24.12
CA PRO A 115 -0.91 -0.54 23.21
C PRO A 115 -0.96 -1.93 22.59
N ALA A 116 -1.27 -2.98 23.36
CA ALA A 116 -1.23 -4.36 22.90
C ALA A 116 -2.32 -4.66 21.84
N GLY A 117 -3.57 -4.25 22.08
CA GLY A 117 -4.65 -4.42 21.12
C GLY A 117 -4.60 -3.41 19.96
N TRP A 118 -3.94 -2.26 20.11
CA TRP A 118 -3.58 -1.43 18.94
C TRP A 118 -2.50 -2.10 18.07
N ILE A 119 -1.41 -2.58 18.66
CA ILE A 119 -0.35 -3.34 17.97
C ILE A 119 -0.94 -4.52 17.20
N SER A 120 -1.81 -5.31 17.83
CA SER A 120 -2.49 -6.45 17.18
C SER A 120 -3.31 -6.03 15.96
N ARG A 121 -4.04 -4.91 16.05
CA ARG A 121 -4.77 -4.31 14.91
C ARG A 121 -3.81 -3.81 13.82
N ALA A 122 -2.70 -3.19 14.19
CA ALA A 122 -1.68 -2.71 13.27
C ALA A 122 -1.00 -3.86 12.51
N GLU A 123 -0.67 -4.97 13.17
CA GLU A 123 -0.10 -6.15 12.50
C GLU A 123 -1.08 -6.84 11.55
N VAL A 124 -2.38 -6.86 11.89
CA VAL A 124 -3.43 -7.31 10.95
C VAL A 124 -3.49 -6.39 9.73
N TYR A 125 -3.52 -5.06 9.93
CA TYR A 125 -3.52 -4.07 8.85
C TYR A 125 -2.28 -4.23 7.95
N PHE A 126 -1.07 -4.24 8.51
CA PHE A 126 0.18 -4.37 7.75
C PHE A 126 0.25 -5.68 6.97
N ARG A 127 -0.25 -6.78 7.53
CA ARG A 127 -0.32 -8.09 6.85
C ARG A 127 -1.33 -8.09 5.69
N VAL A 128 -2.50 -7.48 5.87
CA VAL A 128 -3.52 -7.36 4.81
C VAL A 128 -3.10 -6.39 3.70
N GLN A 129 -2.37 -5.32 4.04
CA GLN A 129 -1.86 -4.34 3.09
C GLN A 129 -0.47 -4.69 2.50
N GLY A 130 0.13 -5.81 2.90
CA GLY A 130 1.49 -6.17 2.46
C GLY A 130 2.52 -5.06 2.72
N THR A 131 2.38 -4.36 3.85
CA THR A 131 3.16 -3.16 4.17
C THR A 131 4.61 -3.54 4.39
N MET A 132 5.49 -2.96 3.56
CA MET A 132 6.94 -3.11 3.66
C MET A 132 7.45 -2.63 5.04
N PRO A 133 8.38 -3.34 5.69
CA PRO A 133 8.78 -3.05 7.07
C PRO A 133 9.30 -1.62 7.28
N GLU A 134 9.97 -1.06 6.27
CA GLU A 134 10.58 0.27 6.27
C GLU A 134 9.55 1.40 6.43
N VAL A 135 8.30 1.20 6.01
CA VAL A 135 7.23 2.22 6.12
C VAL A 135 6.23 1.94 7.24
N LYS A 136 6.35 0.83 7.98
CA LYS A 136 5.45 0.50 9.10
C LYS A 136 5.51 1.55 10.21
N VAL A 137 6.71 2.00 10.57
CA VAL A 137 6.92 2.98 11.65
C VAL A 137 6.43 4.37 11.25
N SER A 138 6.61 4.78 9.98
CA SER A 138 6.04 6.02 9.45
C SER A 138 4.50 6.00 9.41
N LEU A 139 3.91 4.86 9.04
CA LEU A 139 2.45 4.66 9.10
C LEU A 139 1.92 4.64 10.53
N ALA A 140 2.67 4.04 11.47
CA ALA A 140 2.35 4.09 12.90
C ALA A 140 2.37 5.54 13.42
N GLN A 141 3.41 6.31 13.11
CA GLN A 141 3.53 7.73 13.50
C GLN A 141 2.35 8.57 12.99
N LEU A 142 1.88 8.33 11.76
CA LEU A 142 0.72 9.03 11.18
C LEU A 142 -0.61 8.72 11.92
N CYS A 143 -0.69 7.59 12.62
CA CYS A 143 -1.85 7.18 13.40
C CYS A 143 -1.73 7.49 14.90
N MET A 144 -0.66 8.15 15.35
CA MET A 144 -0.55 8.65 16.74
C MET A 144 -1.46 9.85 16.96
N ASP A 145 -2.17 9.89 18.08
CA ASP A 145 -3.09 10.98 18.44
C ASP A 145 -2.85 11.48 19.88
N GLY A 146 -3.07 12.77 20.10
CA GLY A 146 -2.87 13.44 21.39
C GLY A 146 -1.46 13.23 21.98
N ALA A 147 -1.41 12.60 23.15
CA ALA A 147 -0.18 12.51 23.96
C ALA A 147 0.87 11.53 23.39
N THR A 148 0.48 10.54 22.59
CA THR A 148 1.40 9.54 22.03
C THR A 148 2.35 10.13 20.98
N ILE A 149 1.93 11.22 20.32
CA ILE A 149 2.72 11.96 19.33
C ILE A 149 4.05 12.45 19.95
N HIS A 150 4.03 12.96 21.19
CA HIS A 150 5.23 13.45 21.86
C HIS A 150 6.18 12.32 22.28
N PHE A 151 5.65 11.16 22.65
CA PHE A 151 6.42 9.95 22.93
C PHE A 151 7.12 9.44 21.65
N PHE A 152 6.38 9.25 20.56
CA PHE A 152 6.92 8.84 19.26
C PHE A 152 8.02 9.78 18.74
N ASN A 153 7.77 11.09 18.77
CA ASN A 153 8.74 12.10 18.29
C ASN A 153 9.96 12.30 19.22
N SER A 154 9.98 11.61 20.36
CA SER A 154 11.16 11.48 21.23
C SER A 154 11.92 10.19 20.89
N LEU A 155 11.20 9.06 20.79
CA LEU A 155 11.76 7.75 20.41
C LEU A 155 12.46 7.80 19.04
N LEU A 156 11.81 8.40 18.03
CA LEU A 156 12.35 8.62 16.68
C LEU A 156 13.51 9.65 16.59
N ARG A 157 13.92 10.24 17.73
CA ARG A 157 15.12 11.08 17.84
C ARG A 157 16.26 10.35 18.56
N GLU A 158 15.94 9.30 19.29
CA GLU A 158 16.89 8.44 20.00
C GLU A 158 17.33 7.27 19.11
N ASP A 159 16.42 6.74 18.30
CA ASP A 159 16.69 5.76 17.24
C ASP A 159 16.08 6.23 15.90
N GLU A 160 16.93 6.55 14.92
CA GLU A 160 16.54 6.98 13.56
C GLU A 160 16.23 5.77 12.64
N ASP A 161 16.80 4.60 12.95
CA ASP A 161 16.58 3.33 12.24
C ASP A 161 15.49 2.46 12.92
N LEU A 162 14.67 3.06 13.79
CA LEU A 162 13.69 2.38 14.66
C LEU A 162 12.81 1.39 13.89
N THR A 163 12.98 0.10 14.19
CA THR A 163 12.21 -0.97 13.57
C THR A 163 10.81 -1.11 14.16
N TRP A 164 9.88 -1.72 13.41
CA TRP A 164 8.54 -2.06 13.92
C TRP A 164 8.58 -2.97 15.16
N GLU A 165 9.61 -3.79 15.32
CA GLU A 165 9.74 -4.67 16.50
C GLU A 165 10.15 -3.87 17.74
N GLY A 166 11.22 -3.06 17.66
CA GLY A 166 11.64 -2.19 18.77
C GLY A 166 10.57 -1.14 19.13
N LEU A 167 9.78 -0.67 18.16
CA LEU A 167 8.63 0.19 18.41
C LEU A 167 7.52 -0.53 19.20
N LYS A 168 7.26 -1.83 18.95
CA LYS A 168 6.31 -2.60 19.75
C LYS A 168 6.80 -2.79 21.18
N GLU A 169 8.10 -3.04 21.37
CA GLU A 169 8.72 -3.18 22.68
C GLU A 169 8.57 -1.86 23.47
N ALA A 170 8.99 -0.73 22.91
CA ALA A 170 8.84 0.59 23.53
C ALA A 170 7.38 0.97 23.83
N LEU A 171 6.41 0.53 23.02
CA LEU A 171 4.98 0.73 23.26
C LEU A 171 4.41 -0.16 24.37
N LEU A 172 5.06 -1.29 24.71
CA LEU A 172 4.65 -2.23 25.75
C LEU A 172 5.37 -1.98 27.09
N GLU A 173 6.47 -1.23 27.09
CA GLU A 173 7.20 -0.78 28.30
C GLU A 173 6.70 0.55 28.90
N ARG A 174 5.70 1.19 28.25
CA ARG A 174 5.15 2.52 28.58
C ARG A 174 4.05 2.51 29.65
#